data_AF-A0A916R3K4-F1
#
_entry.id   AF-A0A916R3K4-F1
#
_cell.length_a   1.000
_cell.length_b   1.000
_cell.length_c   1.000
_cell.angle_alpha   90.00
_cell.angle_beta   90.00
_cell.angle_gamma   90.00
#
_symmetry.space_group_name_H-M   'P 1'
#
loop_
_entity.id
_entity.type
_entity.pdbx_description
1 polymer ?
#
loop_
_entity_poly.entity_id
_entity_poly.type
_entity_poly.pdbx_seq_one_letter_code
_entity_poly.pdbx_strand_id
1 'polypeptide(L)' 'MRVGWKDLERIYYTVLHFDIKDGKIWLQQNATESDVGHFSYQLSVISY' A
#
# COMPACT_ATOMS: atom_id res chain seq x y z
N MET A 1 -3.07 1.98 9.18
CA MET A 1 -2.46 3.20 9.75
C MET A 1 -1.94 2.88 11.15
N ARG A 2 -0.72 3.26 11.50
CA ARG A 2 -0.21 3.18 12.88
C ARG A 2 -0.13 4.57 13.46
N VAL A 3 -0.83 4.77 14.56
CA VAL A 3 -0.87 6.03 15.31
C VAL A 3 -0.61 5.69 16.76
N GLY A 4 0.43 6.28 17.35
CA GLY A 4 0.83 5.95 18.71
C GLY A 4 2.02 6.76 19.18
N TRP A 5 2.58 6.32 20.29
CA TRP A 5 3.80 6.87 20.87
C TRP A 5 4.77 5.73 21.14
N LYS A 6 6.06 5.99 20.91
CA LYS A 6 7.15 5.14 21.37
C LYS A 6 8.07 6.03 22.18
N ASP A 7 8.11 5.82 23.48
CA ASP A 7 8.75 6.72 24.44
C ASP A 7 8.23 8.16 24.26
N LEU A 8 9.12 9.10 23.91
CA LEU A 8 8.80 10.50 23.64
C LEU A 8 8.59 10.81 22.15
N GLU A 9 8.65 9.78 21.28
CA GLU A 9 8.49 9.93 19.84
C GLU A 9 7.06 9.61 19.40
N ARG A 10 6.46 10.55 18.65
CA ARG A 10 5.16 10.34 18.02
C ARG A 10 5.33 9.42 16.81
N ILE A 11 4.65 8.27 16.83
CA ILE A 11 4.57 7.39 15.67
C ILE A 11 3.31 7.72 14.88
N TYR A 12 3.50 8.12 13.61
CA TYR A 12 2.43 8.30 12.65
C TYR A 12 2.88 7.83 11.27
N TYR A 13 2.43 6.65 10.84
CA TYR A 13 2.75 6.16 9.50
C TYR A 13 1.68 5.21 8.94
N THR A 14 1.61 5.14 7.61
CA THR A 14 0.72 4.24 6.88
C THR A 14 1.49 2.98 6.46
N VAL A 15 1.00 1.82 6.86
CA VAL A 15 1.64 0.52 6.56
C VAL A 15 1.30 0.08 5.14
N LEU A 16 0.02 0.19 4.78
CA LEU A 16 -0.52 -0.11 3.46
C LEU A 16 -1.58 0.94 3.12
N HIS A 17 -1.57 1.42 1.89
CA HIS A 17 -2.56 2.33 1.34
C HIS A 17 -3.02 1.80 -0.01
N PHE A 18 -4.33 1.57 -0.15
CA PHE A 18 -4.95 1.15 -1.40
C PHE A 18 -6.02 2.15 -1.81
N ASP A 19 -6.08 2.41 -3.10
CA ASP A 19 -7.20 3.12 -3.74
C ASP A 19 -8.04 2.13 -4.54
N ILE A 20 -9.35 2.36 -4.61
CA ILE A 20 -10.24 1.69 -5.55
C ILE A 20 -10.70 2.73 -6.57
N LYS A 21 -10.30 2.54 -7.83
CA LYS A 21 -10.66 3.42 -8.94
C LYS A 21 -11.03 2.55 -10.14
N ASP A 22 -12.19 2.83 -10.74
CA ASP A 22 -12.72 2.11 -11.91
C ASP A 22 -12.79 0.57 -11.72
N GLY A 23 -13.18 0.14 -10.52
CA GLY A 23 -13.28 -1.29 -10.18
C GLY A 23 -11.92 -2.00 -10.04
N LYS A 24 -10.80 -1.26 -10.12
CA LYS A 24 -9.44 -1.77 -9.93
C LYS A 24 -8.88 -1.30 -8.59
N ILE A 25 -8.06 -2.16 -7.98
CA ILE A 25 -7.33 -1.88 -6.75
C ILE A 25 -5.94 -1.36 -7.12
N TRP A 26 -5.53 -0.25 -6.51
CA TRP A 26 -4.25 0.40 -6.74
C TRP A 26 -3.50 0.49 -5.43
N LEU A 27 -2.30 -0.08 -5.36
CA LEU A 27 -1.42 0.04 -4.20
C LEU A 27 -0.67 1.38 -4.25
N GLN A 28 -0.99 2.30 -3.34
CA GLN A 28 -0.40 3.64 -3.25
C GLN A 28 0.86 3.68 -2.38
N GLN A 29 0.89 2.89 -1.30
CA GLN A 29 2.01 2.82 -0.39
C GLN A 29 2.10 1.44 0.24
N ASN A 30 3.30 0.88 0.28
CA ASN A 30 3.61 -0.36 0.99
C ASN A 30 4.91 -0.20 1.78
N ALA A 31 4.77 -0.20 3.11
CA ALA A 31 5.89 -0.12 4.04
C ALA A 31 6.22 -1.51 4.63
N THR A 32 5.88 -2.58 3.92
CA THR A 32 6.18 -3.97 4.29
C THR A 32 7.06 -4.62 3.24
N GLU A 33 7.79 -5.66 3.62
CA GLU A 33 8.59 -6.48 2.70
C GLU A 33 7.72 -7.38 1.80
N SER A 34 6.41 -7.46 2.08
CA SER A 34 5.48 -8.28 1.30
C SER A 34 5.14 -7.60 -0.03
N ASP A 35 5.29 -8.31 -1.16
CA ASP A 35 4.81 -7.82 -2.46
C ASP A 35 3.31 -8.07 -2.63
N VAL A 36 2.51 -7.29 -1.91
CA VAL A 36 1.04 -7.28 -2.02
C VAL A 36 0.55 -6.62 -3.32
N GLY A 37 1.43 -5.96 -4.08
CA GLY A 37 1.10 -5.35 -5.37
C GLY A 37 0.92 -6.37 -6.48
N HIS A 38 1.56 -7.54 -6.36
CA HIS A 38 1.60 -8.58 -7.39
C HIS A 38 0.23 -9.08 -7.87
N PHE A 39 -0.80 -9.07 -7.00
CA PHE A 39 -2.17 -9.47 -7.38
C PHE A 39 -2.79 -8.59 -8.48
N SER A 40 -2.29 -7.36 -8.68
CA SER A 40 -2.83 -6.36 -9.62
C SER A 40 -2.12 -6.37 -10.99
N TYR A 41 -0.87 -6.84 -11.04
CA TYR A 41 -0.03 -6.81 -12.24
C TYR A 41 -0.39 -7.89 -13.26
N GLN A 42 -0.95 -9.02 -12.82
CA GLN A 42 -1.27 -10.14 -13.71
C GLN A 42 -2.38 -9.85 -14.74
N LEU A 43 -3.12 -8.74 -14.61
CA LEU A 43 -4.15 -8.31 -15.57
C LEU A 43 -3.76 -7.08 -16.40
N SER A 44 -2.57 -6.50 -16.16
CA SER A 44 -2.20 -5.18 -16.73
C SER A 44 -0.93 -5.21 -17.60
N VAL A 45 -0.19 -6.32 -17.66
CA VAL A 45 0.95 -6.46 -18.57
C VAL A 45 0.47 -6.83 -19.98
N ILE A 46 -0.30 -5.93 -20.59
CA ILE A 46 -0.30 -5.69 -22.04
C ILE A 46 -0.42 -4.18 -22.21
N SER A 47 0.69 -3.51 -22.48
CA SER A 47 0.87 -2.45 -23.50
C SER A 47 2.15 -1.65 -23.24
N TYR A 48 3.07 -1.81 -24.19
CA TYR A 48 4.24 -1.02 -24.62
C TYR A 48 5.13 -0.31 -23.57
#